data_AF-A0A6J8EZP8-F1
#
_entry.id   AF-A0A6J8EZP8-F1
#
_cell.length_a   1.000
_cell.length_b   1.000
_cell.length_c   1.000
_cell.angle_alpha   90.00
_cell.angle_beta   90.00
_cell.angle_gamma   90.00
#
_symmetry.space_group_name_H-M   'P 1'
#
loop_
_entity.id
_entity.type
_entity.pdbx_description
1 polymer ?
#
loop_
_entity_poly.entity_id
_entity_poly.type
_entity_poly.pdbx_seq_one_letter_code
_entity_poly.pdbx_strand_id
1 'polypeptide(L)'
;MESKNETNYLRLLRLITLANKILVIILRRRFPPNVLKYDGEIQKVERRLKALVKDPKLLHILFPPGDHYRGNFSELDISYLYQLLRFIGNIPEHNKRWGNIPEDTDRSMAANIERIRMIRNEHFHKSDVSLTNEEFRDHCNILSQCILELGGMTYKPKIDEIPILPNNAEYGADTNSPSRDGSTALDLPNSENATEVVKLLLDN
;
A
#
# COMPACT_ATOMS: atom_id res chain seq x y z
N MET A 1 -10.31 3.43 23.62
CA MET A 1 -10.77 4.07 22.37
C MET A 1 -9.53 4.30 21.54
N GLU A 2 -9.45 3.71 20.36
CA GLU A 2 -8.35 3.94 19.42
C GLU A 2 -8.44 5.38 18.88
N SER A 3 -7.32 6.10 18.83
CA SER A 3 -7.31 7.47 18.34
C SER A 3 -7.53 7.49 16.81
N LYS A 4 -8.02 8.62 16.27
CA LYS A 4 -8.21 8.78 14.82
C LYS A 4 -6.90 8.55 14.04
N ASN A 5 -5.76 8.94 14.63
CA ASN A 5 -4.45 8.78 14.03
C ASN A 5 -3.95 7.33 14.08
N GLU A 6 -4.22 6.60 15.16
CA GLU A 6 -3.97 5.15 15.25
C GLU A 6 -4.80 4.40 14.19
N THR A 7 -6.07 4.78 14.03
CA THR A 7 -6.96 4.20 13.01
C THR A 7 -6.39 4.41 11.60
N ASN A 8 -5.89 5.61 11.30
CA ASN A 8 -5.25 5.91 10.01
C ASN A 8 -3.99 5.07 9.79
N TYR A 9 -3.18 4.91 10.82
CA TYR A 9 -2.01 4.04 10.76
C TYR A 9 -2.39 2.59 10.45
N LEU A 10 -3.41 2.03 11.11
CA LEU A 10 -3.92 0.68 10.80
C LEU A 10 -4.44 0.55 9.36
N ARG A 11 -5.13 1.58 8.84
CA ARG A 11 -5.58 1.60 7.44
C ARG A 11 -4.41 1.59 6.47
N LEU A 12 -3.35 2.35 6.76
CA LEU A 12 -2.12 2.35 5.97
C LEU A 12 -1.46 0.96 5.99
N LEU A 13 -1.38 0.30 7.15
CA LEU A 13 -0.86 -1.06 7.26
C LEU A 13 -1.65 -2.07 6.42
N ARG A 14 -2.98 -1.92 6.31
CA ARG A 14 -3.80 -2.75 5.42
C ARG A 14 -3.38 -2.56 3.95
N LEU A 15 -3.22 -1.32 3.48
CA LEU A 15 -2.75 -1.04 2.11
C LEU A 15 -1.34 -1.62 1.86
N ILE A 16 -0.42 -1.46 2.81
CA ILE A 16 0.93 -2.04 2.74
C ILE A 16 0.85 -3.57 2.65
N THR A 17 -0.05 -4.20 3.39
CA THR A 17 -0.28 -5.66 3.34
C THR A 17 -0.82 -6.10 1.98
N LEU A 18 -1.73 -5.33 1.37
CA LEU A 18 -2.17 -5.58 -0.01
C LEU A 18 -1.03 -5.44 -1.01
N ALA A 19 -0.22 -4.38 -0.89
CA ALA A 19 0.94 -4.15 -1.74
C ALA A 19 1.94 -5.31 -1.63
N ASN A 20 2.25 -5.79 -0.42
CA ASN A 20 3.09 -6.97 -0.20
C ASN A 20 2.57 -8.19 -0.99
N LYS A 21 1.27 -8.50 -0.88
CA LYS A 21 0.65 -9.62 -1.61
C LYS A 21 0.84 -9.50 -3.13
N ILE A 22 0.74 -8.29 -3.68
CA ILE A 22 0.97 -8.05 -5.11
C ILE A 22 2.44 -8.26 -5.47
N LEU A 23 3.38 -7.75 -4.67
CA LEU A 23 4.81 -7.96 -4.89
C LEU A 23 5.17 -9.46 -4.87
N VAL A 24 4.57 -10.25 -3.98
CA VAL A 24 4.71 -11.71 -3.95
C VAL A 24 4.21 -12.34 -5.26
N ILE A 25 3.06 -11.91 -5.77
CA ILE A 25 2.51 -12.41 -7.04
C ILE A 25 3.44 -12.07 -8.21
N ILE A 26 3.92 -10.82 -8.28
CA ILE A 26 4.85 -10.39 -9.34
C ILE A 26 6.13 -11.23 -9.27
N LEU A 27 6.67 -11.42 -8.07
CA LEU A 27 7.87 -12.22 -7.87
C LEU A 27 7.64 -13.66 -8.34
N ARG A 28 6.54 -14.32 -7.96
CA ARG A 28 6.20 -15.67 -8.42
C ARG A 28 6.03 -15.78 -9.94
N ARG A 29 5.47 -14.76 -10.59
CA ARG A 29 5.29 -14.74 -12.06
C ARG A 29 6.64 -14.62 -12.78
N ARG A 30 7.56 -13.84 -12.21
CA ARG A 30 8.92 -13.65 -12.74
C ARG A 30 9.86 -14.80 -12.35
N PHE A 31 9.57 -15.48 -11.26
CA PHE A 31 10.28 -16.66 -10.72
C PHE A 31 9.30 -17.79 -10.42
N PRO A 32 8.85 -18.52 -11.45
CA PRO A 32 8.05 -19.71 -11.22
C PRO A 32 8.88 -20.70 -10.38
N PRO A 33 8.31 -21.35 -9.36
CA PRO A 33 8.99 -22.39 -8.58
C PRO A 33 9.59 -23.50 -9.46
N ASN A 34 9.05 -23.67 -10.66
CA ASN A 34 9.42 -24.67 -11.65
C ASN A 34 10.73 -24.32 -12.38
N VAL A 35 11.13 -23.04 -12.42
CA VAL A 35 12.39 -22.55 -12.98
C VAL A 35 13.55 -22.76 -12.00
N LEU A 36 13.25 -23.10 -10.74
CA LEU A 36 14.24 -23.49 -9.72
C LEU A 36 14.67 -24.96 -9.82
N LYS A 37 14.21 -25.68 -10.86
CA LYS A 37 14.62 -27.05 -11.16
C LYS A 37 15.58 -27.01 -12.35
N TYR A 38 16.88 -27.13 -12.07
CA TYR A 38 17.92 -27.53 -13.04
C TYR A 38 18.26 -26.56 -14.18
N ASP A 39 18.88 -25.42 -13.88
CA ASP A 39 19.68 -24.71 -14.91
C ASP A 39 20.85 -23.92 -14.29
N GLY A 40 21.94 -23.74 -15.05
CA GLY A 40 23.12 -22.96 -14.66
C GLY A 40 22.81 -21.49 -14.33
N GLU A 41 21.67 -20.99 -14.80
CA GLU A 41 21.12 -19.69 -14.42
C GLU A 41 20.74 -19.61 -12.92
N ILE A 42 20.35 -20.72 -12.28
CA ILE A 42 20.07 -20.77 -10.83
C ILE A 42 21.35 -20.50 -10.04
N GLN A 43 22.47 -21.14 -10.39
CA GLN A 43 23.76 -20.92 -9.69
C GLN A 43 24.28 -19.50 -9.87
N LYS A 44 23.95 -18.86 -11.00
CA LYS A 44 24.31 -17.46 -11.28
C LYS A 44 23.41 -16.49 -10.51
N VAL A 45 22.10 -16.78 -10.44
CA VAL A 45 21.13 -16.05 -9.61
C VAL A 45 21.47 -16.20 -8.13
N GLU A 46 21.82 -17.40 -7.68
CA GLU A 46 22.24 -17.68 -6.31
C GLU A 46 23.53 -16.94 -5.94
N ARG A 47 24.56 -17.00 -6.80
CA ARG A 47 25.80 -16.23 -6.57
C ARG A 47 25.53 -14.72 -6.49
N ARG A 48 24.70 -14.19 -7.40
CA ARG A 48 24.29 -12.78 -7.36
C ARG A 48 23.54 -12.44 -6.08
N LEU A 49 22.57 -13.27 -5.67
CA LEU A 49 21.81 -13.06 -4.44
C LEU A 49 22.68 -13.19 -3.19
N LYS A 50 23.58 -14.16 -3.09
CA LYS A 50 24.55 -14.28 -1.99
C LYS A 50 25.52 -13.10 -1.89
N ALA A 51 25.87 -12.48 -3.02
CA ALA A 51 26.73 -11.29 -3.04
C ALA A 51 25.98 -10.02 -2.59
N LEU A 52 24.67 -9.95 -2.83
CA LEU A 52 23.86 -8.74 -2.62
C LEU A 52 23.07 -8.76 -1.31
N VAL A 53 22.50 -9.91 -0.98
CA VAL A 53 21.78 -10.16 0.27
C VAL A 53 22.81 -10.58 1.31
N LYS A 54 23.13 -9.66 2.20
CA LYS A 54 24.05 -9.94 3.33
C LYS A 54 23.34 -10.52 4.55
N ASP A 55 22.01 -10.54 4.56
CA ASP A 55 21.24 -11.10 5.67
C ASP A 55 21.24 -12.63 5.62
N PRO A 56 21.88 -13.33 6.59
CA PRO A 56 21.94 -14.78 6.61
C PRO A 56 20.57 -15.45 6.73
N LYS A 57 19.61 -14.80 7.42
CA LYS A 57 18.24 -15.33 7.56
C LYS A 57 17.54 -15.32 6.21
N LEU A 58 17.65 -14.22 5.45
CA LEU A 58 17.08 -14.15 4.12
C LEU A 58 17.74 -15.18 3.19
N LEU A 59 19.07 -15.33 3.25
CA LEU A 59 19.77 -16.35 2.46
C LEU A 59 19.29 -17.76 2.78
N HIS A 60 18.98 -18.07 4.04
CA HIS A 60 18.45 -19.37 4.43
C HIS A 60 17.02 -19.61 3.92
N ILE A 61 16.19 -18.56 3.86
CA ILE A 61 14.83 -18.63 3.27
C ILE A 61 14.90 -18.84 1.76
N LEU A 62 15.84 -18.15 1.09
CA LEU A 62 16.01 -18.21 -0.35
C LEU A 62 16.73 -19.48 -0.82
N PHE A 63 17.70 -19.96 -0.02
CA PHE A 63 18.57 -21.09 -0.30
C PHE A 63 18.64 -21.99 0.96
N PRO A 64 17.58 -22.75 1.26
CA PRO A 64 17.61 -23.69 2.38
C PRO A 64 18.69 -24.75 2.13
N PRO A 65 19.33 -25.30 3.18
CA PRO A 65 20.31 -26.37 3.03
C PRO A 65 19.65 -27.60 2.39
N GLY A 66 20.18 -28.06 1.25
CA GLY A 66 19.70 -29.23 0.51
C GLY A 66 18.93 -28.89 -0.78
N ASP A 67 18.42 -29.92 -1.45
CA ASP A 67 18.05 -29.86 -2.88
C ASP A 67 16.65 -29.29 -3.17
N HIS A 68 15.97 -28.74 -2.16
CA HIS A 68 14.57 -28.32 -2.31
C HIS A 68 14.35 -26.95 -1.69
N TYR A 69 14.10 -25.95 -2.54
CA TYR A 69 13.50 -24.69 -2.15
C TYR A 69 12.18 -24.97 -1.39
N ARG A 70 12.16 -24.70 -0.08
CA ARG A 70 10.98 -24.81 0.80
C ARG A 70 10.43 -23.45 1.25
N GLY A 71 11.07 -22.35 0.85
CA GLY A 71 10.64 -21.01 1.24
C GLY A 71 9.30 -20.65 0.61
N ASN A 72 8.41 -20.03 1.39
CA ASN A 72 7.19 -19.45 0.83
C ASN A 72 7.41 -17.95 0.66
N PHE A 73 7.43 -17.45 -0.59
CA PHE A 73 7.54 -16.00 -0.83
C PHE A 73 6.48 -15.17 -0.08
N SER A 74 5.36 -15.77 0.32
CA SER A 74 4.33 -15.12 1.15
C SER A 74 4.79 -14.72 2.56
N GLU A 75 5.93 -15.25 3.03
CA GLU A 75 6.51 -14.89 4.34
C GLU A 75 7.49 -13.72 4.24
N LEU A 76 7.82 -13.28 3.02
CA LEU A 76 8.78 -12.19 2.83
C LEU A 76 8.14 -10.83 3.08
N ASP A 77 8.84 -9.99 3.83
CA ASP A 77 8.49 -8.58 3.98
C ASP A 77 8.82 -7.78 2.70
N ILE A 78 8.40 -6.52 2.66
CA ILE A 78 8.63 -5.65 1.50
C ILE A 78 10.13 -5.37 1.28
N SER A 79 10.97 -5.41 2.32
CA SER A 79 12.43 -5.19 2.18
C SER A 79 13.04 -6.25 1.28
N TYR A 80 12.67 -7.50 1.53
CA TYR A 80 13.19 -8.66 0.81
C TYR A 80 12.56 -8.79 -0.56
N LEU A 81 11.25 -8.59 -0.68
CA LEU A 81 10.57 -8.58 -1.97
C LEU A 81 11.14 -7.51 -2.91
N TYR A 82 11.42 -6.31 -2.39
CA TYR A 82 12.06 -5.24 -3.15
C TYR A 82 13.43 -5.66 -3.70
N GLN A 83 14.30 -6.20 -2.83
CA GLN A 83 15.64 -6.64 -3.25
C GLN A 83 15.56 -7.70 -4.36
N LEU A 84 14.70 -8.70 -4.19
CA LEU A 84 14.53 -9.75 -5.19
C LEU A 84 14.00 -9.18 -6.52
N LEU A 85 12.93 -8.39 -6.49
CA LEU A 85 12.35 -7.80 -7.70
C LEU A 85 13.33 -6.90 -8.44
N ARG A 86 14.12 -6.10 -7.71
CA ARG A 86 15.16 -5.23 -8.28
C ARG A 86 16.29 -6.02 -8.94
N PHE A 87 16.82 -7.05 -8.26
CA PHE A 87 18.06 -7.69 -8.69
C PHE A 87 17.85 -8.86 -9.64
N ILE A 88 16.79 -9.63 -9.42
CA ILE A 88 16.55 -10.82 -10.22
C ILE A 88 15.35 -10.59 -11.12
N GLY A 89 14.33 -9.82 -10.71
CA GLY A 89 13.06 -9.66 -11.44
C GLY A 89 13.12 -9.23 -12.90
N ASN A 90 14.29 -8.87 -13.44
CA ASN A 90 14.45 -8.39 -14.81
C ASN A 90 13.46 -7.24 -15.09
N ILE A 91 13.37 -6.32 -14.12
CA ILE A 91 12.56 -5.12 -14.19
C ILE A 91 13.52 -3.98 -14.55
N PRO A 92 13.35 -3.33 -15.72
CA PRO A 92 14.13 -2.16 -16.08
C PRO A 92 14.00 -1.10 -15.00
N GLU A 93 15.10 -0.42 -14.66
CA GLU A 93 15.03 0.67 -13.70
C GLU A 93 14.20 1.84 -14.24
N HIS A 94 13.54 2.55 -13.34
CA HIS A 94 12.88 3.81 -13.68
C HIS A 94 13.92 4.90 -14.01
N ASN A 95 13.49 6.01 -14.62
CA ASN A 95 14.41 7.05 -15.13
C ASN A 95 15.35 7.66 -14.08
N LYS A 96 14.98 7.59 -12.80
CA LYS A 96 15.80 8.06 -11.68
C LYS A 96 16.68 6.99 -11.05
N ARG A 97 16.65 5.75 -11.55
CA ARG A 97 17.35 4.56 -11.03
C ARG A 97 16.86 4.10 -9.66
N TRP A 98 17.01 2.82 -9.39
CA TRP A 98 16.59 2.20 -8.13
C TRP A 98 17.19 2.87 -6.90
N GLY A 99 16.36 3.05 -5.87
CA GLY A 99 16.73 3.69 -4.60
C GLY A 99 16.55 5.21 -4.57
N ASN A 100 16.24 5.84 -5.71
CA ASN A 100 15.92 7.26 -5.80
C ASN A 100 14.41 7.47 -5.93
N ILE A 101 13.95 8.68 -5.59
CA ILE A 101 12.54 9.07 -5.70
C ILE A 101 12.14 9.04 -7.18
N PRO A 102 11.13 8.25 -7.58
CA PRO A 102 10.62 8.26 -8.96
C PRO A 102 9.91 9.57 -9.29
N GLU A 103 9.84 9.94 -10.57
CA GLU A 103 9.04 11.10 -11.02
C GLU A 103 7.55 10.83 -10.80
N ASP A 104 6.76 11.82 -10.39
CA ASP A 104 5.34 11.64 -10.05
C ASP A 104 4.47 11.14 -11.20
N THR A 105 4.92 11.29 -12.45
CA THR A 105 4.25 10.81 -13.67
C THR A 105 4.71 9.42 -14.10
N ASP A 106 5.79 8.89 -13.53
CA ASP A 106 6.34 7.59 -13.89
C ASP A 106 5.44 6.46 -13.34
N ARG A 107 4.75 5.77 -14.26
CA ARG A 107 3.85 4.64 -13.97
C ARG A 107 4.52 3.28 -14.16
N SER A 108 5.84 3.23 -14.38
CA SER A 108 6.56 1.97 -14.57
C SER A 108 6.47 1.06 -13.36
N MET A 109 6.63 -0.25 -13.60
CA MET A 109 6.68 -1.25 -12.53
C MET A 109 7.77 -0.93 -11.50
N ALA A 110 8.94 -0.47 -11.94
CA ALA A 110 10.02 -0.09 -11.04
C ALA A 110 9.66 1.11 -10.16
N ALA A 111 9.08 2.16 -10.74
CA ALA A 111 8.66 3.34 -10.00
C ALA A 111 7.58 3.00 -8.94
N ASN A 112 6.59 2.18 -9.29
CA ASN A 112 5.55 1.76 -8.34
C ASN A 112 6.11 0.89 -7.20
N ILE A 113 7.03 -0.04 -7.50
CA ILE A 113 7.73 -0.84 -6.48
C ILE A 113 8.55 0.04 -5.55
N GLU A 114 9.23 1.05 -6.09
CA GLU A 114 10.04 1.99 -5.32
C GLU A 114 9.18 2.85 -4.38
N ARG A 115 8.04 3.39 -4.84
CA ARG A 115 7.09 4.12 -3.99
C ARG A 115 6.55 3.28 -2.84
N ILE A 116 6.18 2.03 -3.10
CA ILE A 116 5.73 1.08 -2.06
C ILE A 116 6.83 0.89 -1.00
N ARG A 117 8.09 0.69 -1.42
CA ARG A 117 9.22 0.55 -0.49
C ARG A 117 9.39 1.81 0.35
N MET A 118 9.38 2.98 -0.28
CA MET A 118 9.59 4.27 0.38
C MET A 118 8.54 4.51 1.48
N ILE A 119 7.25 4.39 1.14
CA ILE A 119 6.15 4.59 2.10
C ILE A 119 6.25 3.59 3.25
N ARG A 120 6.49 2.31 2.96
CA ARG A 120 6.65 1.31 4.02
C ARG A 120 7.82 1.66 4.94
N ASN A 121 8.97 2.02 4.38
CA ASN A 121 10.18 2.33 5.15
C ASN A 121 10.03 3.59 6.01
N GLU A 122 9.25 4.57 5.58
CA GLU A 122 8.96 5.78 6.37
C GLU A 122 8.30 5.44 7.72
N HIS A 123 7.46 4.41 7.74
CA HIS A 123 6.68 4.03 8.93
C HIS A 123 7.22 2.81 9.67
N PHE A 124 8.10 2.02 9.06
CA PHE A 124 8.67 0.81 9.69
C PHE A 124 9.56 1.10 10.91
N HIS A 125 10.14 2.30 10.98
CA HIS A 125 11.07 2.70 12.05
C HIS A 125 10.48 3.73 13.01
N LYS A 126 9.23 4.17 12.81
CA LYS A 126 8.56 5.09 13.72
C LYS A 126 8.10 4.30 14.96
N SER A 127 8.49 4.77 16.14
CA SER A 127 8.04 4.21 17.42
C SER A 127 6.60 4.61 17.76
N ASP A 128 6.10 5.67 17.12
CA ASP A 128 4.75 6.18 17.29
C ASP A 128 3.80 5.55 16.26
N VAL A 129 2.69 5.01 16.74
CA VAL A 129 1.64 4.35 15.96
C VAL A 129 0.56 5.39 15.65
N SER A 130 0.97 6.50 15.04
CA SER A 130 0.11 7.68 14.82
C SER A 130 0.37 8.21 13.42
N LEU A 131 -0.71 8.41 12.65
CA LEU A 131 -0.66 8.95 11.30
C LEU A 131 -1.72 10.03 11.13
N THR A 132 -1.31 11.24 10.76
CA THR A 132 -2.26 12.33 10.54
C THR A 132 -3.17 12.03 9.35
N ASN A 133 -4.30 12.74 9.26
CA ASN A 133 -5.21 12.61 8.12
C ASN A 133 -4.55 12.98 6.78
N GLU A 134 -3.67 13.99 6.79
CA GLU A 134 -2.97 14.47 5.61
C GLU A 134 -1.96 13.42 5.10
N GLU A 135 -1.08 12.95 5.99
CA GLU A 135 -0.13 11.88 5.65
C GLU A 135 -0.86 10.62 5.17
N PHE A 136 -1.92 10.22 5.88
CA PHE A 136 -2.72 9.06 5.48
C PHE A 136 -3.30 9.22 4.08
N ARG A 137 -3.90 10.37 3.78
CA ARG A 137 -4.50 10.63 2.47
C ARG A 137 -3.45 10.54 1.36
N ASP A 138 -2.29 11.16 1.57
CA ASP A 138 -1.22 11.19 0.56
C ASP A 138 -0.64 9.80 0.33
N HIS A 139 -0.31 9.06 1.40
CA HIS A 139 0.17 7.68 1.30
C HIS A 139 -0.90 6.74 0.73
N CYS A 140 -2.17 6.93 1.11
CA CYS A 140 -3.29 6.12 0.61
C CYS A 140 -3.47 6.29 -0.89
N ASN A 141 -3.43 7.52 -1.39
CA ASN A 141 -3.54 7.81 -2.82
C ASN A 141 -2.41 7.14 -3.62
N ILE A 142 -1.16 7.30 -3.15
CA ILE A 142 0.01 6.74 -3.82
C ILE A 142 -0.03 5.20 -3.80
N LEU A 143 -0.29 4.59 -2.64
CA LEU A 143 -0.35 3.12 -2.53
C LEU A 143 -1.50 2.54 -3.34
N SER A 144 -2.68 3.16 -3.30
CA SER A 144 -3.84 2.70 -4.09
C SER A 144 -3.53 2.71 -5.58
N GLN A 145 -2.91 3.78 -6.08
CA GLN A 145 -2.45 3.84 -7.46
C GLN A 145 -1.43 2.74 -7.77
N CYS A 146 -0.40 2.57 -6.93
CA CYS A 146 0.61 1.53 -7.14
C CYS A 146 0.00 0.12 -7.14
N ILE A 147 -0.96 -0.15 -6.25
CA ILE A 147 -1.68 -1.42 -6.15
C ILE A 147 -2.48 -1.69 -7.43
N LEU A 148 -3.16 -0.68 -7.98
CA LEU A 148 -3.91 -0.80 -9.23
C LEU A 148 -3.00 -0.98 -10.46
N GLU A 149 -1.91 -0.21 -10.55
CA GLU A 149 -0.94 -0.31 -11.66
C GLU A 149 -0.24 -1.67 -11.68
N LEU A 150 0.05 -2.25 -10.51
CA LEU A 150 0.78 -3.51 -10.37
C LEU A 150 -0.15 -4.75 -10.37
N GLY A 151 -1.29 -4.65 -9.70
CA GLY A 151 -2.23 -5.76 -9.47
C GLY A 151 -3.45 -5.75 -10.40
N GLY A 152 -3.74 -4.62 -11.05
CA GLY A 152 -4.91 -4.42 -11.88
C GLY A 152 -6.19 -4.07 -11.11
N MET A 153 -7.28 -3.84 -11.86
CA MET A 153 -8.57 -3.39 -11.32
C MET A 153 -9.27 -4.39 -10.38
N THR A 154 -8.83 -5.64 -10.35
CA THR A 154 -9.34 -6.66 -9.41
C THR A 154 -9.08 -6.31 -7.94
N TYR A 155 -8.16 -5.39 -7.67
CA TYR A 155 -7.86 -4.90 -6.32
C TYR A 155 -8.66 -3.65 -5.94
N LYS A 156 -9.37 -3.02 -6.88
CA LYS A 156 -10.18 -1.82 -6.59
C LYS A 156 -11.20 -2.05 -5.47
N PRO A 157 -11.99 -3.15 -5.45
CA PRO A 157 -12.91 -3.40 -4.34
C PRO A 157 -12.21 -3.52 -2.98
N LYS A 158 -11.04 -4.17 -2.95
CA LYS A 158 -10.27 -4.35 -1.71
C LYS A 158 -9.64 -3.05 -1.20
N ILE A 159 -9.37 -2.10 -2.09
CA ILE A 159 -8.94 -0.75 -1.73
C ILE A 159 -10.15 0.02 -1.17
N ASP A 160 -11.29 -0.06 -1.84
CA ASP A 160 -12.51 0.68 -1.47
C ASP A 160 -13.09 0.22 -0.12
N GLU A 161 -12.88 -1.03 0.25
CA GLU A 161 -13.19 -1.58 1.58
C GLU A 161 -12.36 -0.94 2.71
N ILE A 162 -11.21 -0.32 2.40
CA ILE A 162 -10.42 0.40 3.39
C ILE A 162 -11.03 1.78 3.51
N PRO A 163 -11.66 2.14 4.65
CA PRO A 163 -12.37 3.40 4.76
C PRO A 163 -11.36 4.54 4.63
N ILE A 164 -11.33 5.13 3.44
CA ILE A 164 -10.67 6.41 3.22
C ILE A 164 -11.46 7.38 4.11
N LEU A 165 -10.78 8.34 4.74
CA LEU A 165 -11.45 9.39 5.51
C LEU A 165 -12.71 9.82 4.75
N PRO A 166 -13.88 9.97 5.42
CA PRO A 166 -15.09 10.35 4.73
C PRO A 166 -14.76 11.54 3.85
N ASN A 167 -14.92 11.35 2.53
CA ASN A 167 -14.64 12.36 1.52
C ASN A 167 -15.28 13.66 1.98
N ASN A 168 -14.45 14.62 2.41
CA ASN A 168 -14.72 16.05 2.53
C ASN A 168 -16.20 16.52 2.56
N ALA A 169 -17.03 15.96 3.43
CA ALA A 169 -18.41 16.42 3.65
C ALA A 169 -18.72 16.64 5.15
N GLU A 170 -17.95 16.06 6.06
CA GLU A 170 -18.26 16.12 7.51
C GLU A 170 -17.17 16.76 8.39
N TYR A 171 -16.12 17.34 7.80
CA TYR A 171 -15.17 18.15 8.55
C TYR A 171 -15.15 19.57 7.97
N GLY A 172 -16.09 20.40 8.43
CA GLY A 172 -16.10 21.83 8.15
C GLY A 172 -17.42 22.58 8.30
N ALA A 173 -18.56 21.91 8.42
CA ALA A 173 -19.79 22.60 8.84
C ALA A 173 -19.84 22.57 10.37
N ASP A 174 -19.21 23.55 11.01
CA ASP A 174 -19.65 23.95 12.35
C ASP A 174 -21.08 24.50 12.19
N THR A 175 -22.09 23.65 12.38
CA THR A 175 -23.50 24.05 12.32
C THR A 175 -23.87 25.07 13.40
N ASN A 176 -22.95 25.32 14.34
CA ASN A 176 -23.08 26.26 15.45
C ASN A 176 -22.18 27.49 15.33
N SER A 177 -21.45 27.69 14.23
CA SER A 177 -20.73 28.94 14.00
C SER A 177 -21.76 30.03 13.63
N PRO A 178 -21.95 31.06 14.47
CA PRO A 178 -22.93 32.11 14.17
C PRO A 178 -22.46 32.92 12.95
N SER A 179 -23.42 33.22 12.08
CA SER A 179 -23.23 34.19 11.00
C SER A 179 -22.96 35.60 11.58
N ARG A 180 -22.55 36.58 10.75
CA ARG A 180 -22.24 37.96 11.20
C ARG A 180 -23.41 38.67 11.91
N ASP A 181 -24.61 38.12 11.86
CA ASP A 181 -25.85 38.54 12.50
C ASP A 181 -26.24 37.72 13.74
N GLY A 182 -25.47 36.70 14.11
CA GLY A 182 -25.70 35.84 15.28
C GLY A 182 -26.56 34.59 15.03
N SER A 183 -26.98 34.30 13.79
CA SER A 183 -27.86 33.17 13.48
C SER A 183 -27.09 31.85 13.22
N THR A 184 -27.63 30.73 13.71
CA THR A 184 -27.13 29.36 13.46
C THR A 184 -28.01 28.62 12.45
N ALA A 185 -27.53 27.48 11.91
CA ALA A 185 -28.31 26.66 10.96
C ALA A 185 -29.64 26.12 11.55
N LEU A 186 -29.81 26.18 12.87
CA LEU A 186 -31.04 25.82 13.59
C LEU A 186 -32.08 26.95 13.63
N ASP A 187 -31.72 28.19 13.30
CA ASP A 187 -32.59 29.37 13.39
C ASP A 187 -33.33 29.68 12.09
N LEU A 188 -33.10 28.90 11.02
CA LEU A 188 -33.80 29.08 9.75
C LEU A 188 -35.24 28.53 9.84
N PRO A 189 -36.26 29.35 9.52
CA PRO A 189 -37.63 28.90 9.52
C PRO A 189 -37.85 27.88 8.40
N ASN A 190 -38.27 26.69 8.84
CA ASN A 190 -38.71 25.55 8.05
C ASN A 190 -39.73 25.99 6.97
N SER A 191 -39.25 26.28 5.77
CA SER A 191 -40.09 26.47 4.58
C SER A 191 -39.81 25.31 3.61
N GLU A 192 -40.74 24.36 3.65
CA GLU A 192 -41.11 23.43 2.56
C GLU A 192 -39.95 22.72 1.83
N ASN A 193 -39.52 21.57 2.38
CA ASN A 193 -39.26 20.32 1.61
C ASN A 193 -38.70 19.14 2.44
N ALA A 194 -38.74 19.19 3.78
CA ALA A 194 -38.33 18.07 4.63
C ALA A 194 -39.39 16.95 4.76
N THR A 195 -40.03 16.53 3.68
CA THR A 195 -41.06 15.46 3.72
C THR A 195 -40.73 14.22 2.89
N GLU A 196 -39.69 14.25 2.04
CA GLU A 196 -39.31 13.06 1.24
C GLU A 196 -38.13 12.24 1.81
N VAL A 197 -37.27 12.82 2.64
CA VAL A 197 -36.09 12.10 3.17
C VAL A 197 -36.44 11.20 4.38
N VAL A 198 -37.48 11.54 5.15
CA VAL A 198 -37.88 10.78 6.35
C VAL A 198 -38.68 9.51 6.01
N LYS A 199 -39.31 9.43 4.83
CA LYS A 199 -40.07 8.23 4.42
C LYS A 199 -39.20 7.07 3.90
N LEU A 200 -37.95 7.31 3.55
CA LEU A 200 -37.03 6.30 3.00
C LEU A 200 -36.22 5.53 4.06
N LEU A 201 -36.34 5.88 5.35
CA LEU A 201 -35.55 5.29 6.44
C LEU A 201 -36.35 4.46 7.44
N LEU A 202 -37.64 4.19 7.19
CA LEU A 202 -38.47 3.35 8.06
C LEU A 202 -39.07 2.09 7.42
N ASP A 203 -38.82 1.81 6.14
CA ASP A 203 -39.21 0.55 5.49
C ASP A 203 -38.00 -0.09 4.77
N ASN A 204 -37.11 -0.72 5.55
CA ASN A 204 -36.34 -1.96 5.28
C ASN A 204 -35.25 -2.18 6.34
#